data_AF-A0A2U1D4F0-F1
#
_entry.id   AF-A0A2U1D4F0-F1
#
_cell.length_a   1.000
_cell.length_b   1.000
_cell.length_c   1.000
_cell.angle_alpha   90.00
_cell.angle_beta   90.00
_cell.angle_gamma   90.00
#
_symmetry.space_group_name_H-M   'P 1'
#
loop_
_entity.id
_entity.type
_entity.pdbx_description
1 polymer ?
#
loop_
_entity_poly.entity_id
_entity_poly.type
_entity_poly.pdbx_seq_one_letter_code
_entity_poly.pdbx_strand_id
1 'polypeptide(L)'
;MNMHTKVELYKEAVESEDPTVEYNPNGELVATVIINVTNLSAARSYRDYGQTDYDRKILRTITPLPKFDYCVIDGVKYVPLERQQIGSRNSIMVKEAGSK
;
A
#
# COMPACT_ATOMS: atom_id res chain seq x y z
N MET A 1 -11.69 -13.28 13.34
CA MET A 1 -10.62 -12.42 13.90
C MET A 1 -10.39 -11.28 12.94
N ASN A 2 -10.63 -10.03 13.34
CA ASN A 2 -10.24 -8.86 12.55
C ASN A 2 -8.74 -8.67 12.77
N MET A 3 -7.90 -9.15 11.85
CA MET A 3 -6.47 -8.88 11.89
C MET A 3 -6.26 -7.40 11.56
N HIS A 4 -5.90 -6.65 12.58
CA HIS A 4 -5.46 -5.28 12.48
C HIS A 4 -3.95 -5.30 12.30
N THR A 5 -3.48 -4.99 11.09
CA THR A 5 -2.06 -5.00 10.74
C THR A 5 -1.52 -3.58 10.76
N LYS A 6 -0.31 -3.40 11.31
CA LYS A 6 0.42 -2.13 11.24
C LYS A 6 0.94 -1.93 9.82
N VAL A 7 0.64 -0.78 9.24
CA VAL A 7 1.05 -0.38 7.90
C VAL A 7 1.72 0.98 7.98
N GLU A 8 2.96 1.05 7.50
CA GLU A 8 3.75 2.28 7.46
C GLU A 8 3.70 2.84 6.04
N LEU A 9 3.27 4.09 5.89
CA LEU A 9 3.05 4.74 4.60
C LEU A 9 4.19 5.71 4.32
N TYR A 10 4.81 5.61 3.16
CA TYR A 10 5.96 6.41 2.78
C TYR A 10 5.72 7.17 1.48
N LYS A 11 6.35 8.32 1.36
CA LYS A 11 6.56 9.01 0.08
C LYS A 11 8.01 8.84 -0.34
N GLU A 12 8.23 8.52 -1.61
CA GLU A 12 9.58 8.50 -2.16
C GLU A 12 10.12 9.93 -2.20
N ALA A 13 11.39 10.11 -1.85
CA ALA A 13 12.03 11.39 -1.98
C ALA A 13 12.13 11.72 -3.47
N VAL A 14 11.50 12.82 -3.87
CA VAL A 14 11.73 13.39 -5.19
C VAL A 14 13.11 14.04 -5.13
N GLU A 15 13.96 13.74 -6.12
CA GLU A 15 15.24 14.42 -6.28
C GLU A 15 14.96 15.92 -6.38
N SER A 16 15.31 16.66 -5.34
CA SER A 16 15.14 18.10 -5.30
C SER A 16 16.33 18.74 -6.02
N GLU A 17 16.06 19.57 -7.02
CA GLU A 17 17.09 20.39 -7.67
C GLU A 17 17.68 21.45 -6.72
N ASP A 18 17.06 21.63 -5.56
CA ASP A 18 17.52 22.55 -4.52
C ASP A 18 18.68 21.91 -3.71
N PRO A 19 19.91 22.46 -3.80
CA PRO A 19 21.10 21.88 -3.16
C PRO A 19 21.07 21.97 -1.62
N THR A 20 20.07 22.64 -1.04
CA THR A 20 19.91 22.77 0.41
C THR A 20 19.06 21.66 1.03
N VAL A 21 18.35 20.88 0.20
CA VAL A 21 17.50 19.79 0.66
C VAL A 21 18.32 18.51 0.75
N GLU A 22 18.49 17.99 1.96
CA GLU A 22 19.16 16.71 2.17
C GLU A 22 18.31 15.59 1.55
N TYR A 23 18.88 14.94 0.52
CA TYR A 23 18.24 13.81 -0.15
C TYR A 23 18.15 12.62 0.81
N ASN A 24 16.93 12.19 1.14
CA ASN A 24 16.70 11.00 1.93
C ASN A 24 16.33 9.81 1.01
N PRO A 25 17.26 8.86 0.75
CA PRO A 25 17.01 7.73 -0.14
C PRO A 25 15.95 6.76 0.40
N ASN A 26 15.62 6.84 1.69
CA ASN A 26 14.67 5.94 2.35
C ASN A 26 13.22 6.46 2.33
N GLY A 27 12.96 7.58 1.64
CA GLY A 27 11.66 8.23 1.62
C GLY A 27 11.28 8.87 2.96
N GLU A 28 10.16 9.59 2.95
CA GLU A 28 9.59 10.21 4.14
C GLU A 28 8.44 9.36 4.68
N LEU A 29 8.49 8.99 5.97
CA LEU A 29 7.37 8.34 6.64
C LEU A 29 6.22 9.34 6.79
N VAL A 30 5.12 9.11 6.07
CA VAL A 30 3.94 9.98 6.05
C VAL A 30 3.02 9.66 7.23
N ALA A 31 2.77 8.37 7.47
CA ALA A 31 1.87 7.94 8.54
C ALA A 31 2.05 6.46 8.88
N THR A 32 1.79 6.13 10.14
CA THR A 32 1.67 4.75 10.61
C THR A 32 0.21 4.48 10.96
N VAL A 33 -0.42 3.51 10.30
CA VAL A 33 -1.84 3.20 10.48
C VAL A 33 -2.04 1.73 10.82
N ILE A 34 -3.09 1.45 11.58
CA ILE A 34 -3.48 0.09 11.94
C ILE A 34 -4.79 -0.21 11.21
N ILE A 35 -4.72 -1.01 10.15
CA ILE A 35 -5.85 -1.25 9.25
C ILE A 35 -6.01 -2.73 8.93
N ASN A 36 -7.15 -3.10 8.37
CA ASN A 36 -7.40 -4.48 7.96
C ASN A 36 -6.72 -4.72 6.61
N VAL A 37 -5.73 -5.61 6.61
CA VAL A 37 -5.01 -6.04 5.41
C VAL A 37 -5.45 -7.44 5.06
N THR A 38 -6.01 -7.60 3.86
CA THR A 38 -6.38 -8.93 3.35
C THR A 38 -5.63 -9.24 2.08
N ASN A 39 -5.10 -10.46 1.98
CA ASN A 39 -4.60 -10.97 0.71
C ASN A 39 -5.76 -11.03 -0.30
N LEU A 40 -5.49 -10.66 -1.55
CA LEU A 40 -6.40 -10.99 -2.63
C LEU A 40 -6.38 -12.52 -2.74
N SER A 41 -7.47 -13.19 -2.37
CA SER A 41 -7.50 -14.65 -2.43
C SER A 41 -7.31 -15.08 -3.88
N ALA A 42 -6.56 -16.17 -4.11
CA ALA A 42 -6.34 -16.71 -5.46
C ALA A 42 -7.64 -16.90 -6.25
N ALA A 43 -8.71 -17.31 -5.56
CA ALA A 43 -10.05 -17.47 -6.13
C ALA A 43 -10.68 -16.15 -6.59
N ARG A 44 -10.39 -15.03 -5.92
CA ARG A 44 -10.84 -13.70 -6.35
C ARG A 44 -9.94 -13.15 -7.46
N SER A 45 -8.61 -13.31 -7.34
CA SER A 45 -7.68 -12.91 -8.40
C SER A 45 -8.01 -13.61 -9.72
N TYR A 46 -8.27 -14.91 -9.70
CA TYR A 46 -8.64 -15.68 -10.88
C TYR A 46 -10.00 -15.28 -11.45
N ARG A 47 -10.99 -14.97 -10.60
CA ARG A 47 -12.32 -14.54 -11.04
C ARG A 47 -12.29 -13.15 -11.70
N ASP A 48 -11.60 -12.21 -11.06
CA ASP A 48 -11.64 -10.80 -11.46
C ASP A 48 -10.62 -10.52 -12.59
N TYR A 49 -9.52 -11.29 -12.66
CA TYR A 49 -8.40 -11.04 -13.58
C TYR A 49 -7.93 -12.26 -14.39
N GLY A 50 -8.54 -13.44 -14.23
CA GLY A 50 -8.18 -14.66 -14.97
C GLY A 50 -6.85 -15.30 -14.55
N GLN A 51 -6.16 -14.76 -13.54
CA GLN A 51 -4.86 -15.24 -13.07
C GLN A 51 -4.80 -15.25 -11.53
N THR A 52 -4.11 -16.24 -10.95
CA THR A 52 -3.88 -16.29 -9.50
C THR A 52 -2.73 -15.36 -9.14
N ASP A 53 -3.06 -14.20 -8.60
CA ASP A 53 -2.07 -13.24 -8.09
C ASP A 53 -2.10 -13.27 -6.56
N TYR A 54 -1.02 -13.76 -5.96
CA TYR A 54 -0.83 -13.86 -4.50
C TYR A 54 -0.08 -12.65 -3.93
N ASP A 55 0.50 -11.82 -4.80
CA ASP A 55 1.39 -10.73 -4.40
C ASP A 55 0.62 -9.44 -4.16
N ARG A 56 -0.71 -9.49 -4.32
CA ARG A 56 -1.62 -8.38 -4.11
C ARG A 56 -2.32 -8.46 -2.77
N LYS A 57 -2.35 -7.33 -2.08
CA LYS A 57 -3.10 -7.13 -0.84
C LYS A 57 -4.10 -6.00 -1.02
N ILE A 58 -5.19 -6.07 -0.26
CA ILE A 58 -6.18 -5.00 -0.14
C ILE A 58 -6.09 -4.43 1.26
N LEU A 59 -5.73 -3.15 1.33
CA LEU A 59 -5.83 -2.32 2.53
C LEU A 59 -7.26 -1.81 2.65
N ARG A 60 -7.99 -2.17 3.71
CA ARG A 60 -9.34 -1.68 3.96
C ARG A 60 -9.36 -0.71 5.13
N THR A 61 -9.94 0.46 4.88
CA THR A 61 -9.99 1.56 5.85
C THR A 61 -11.29 2.33 5.74
N ILE A 62 -11.80 2.79 6.87
CA ILE A 62 -12.97 3.69 6.95
C ILE A 62 -12.55 5.15 6.88
N THR A 63 -11.30 5.47 7.23
CA THR A 63 -10.73 6.80 7.14
C THR A 63 -9.90 6.92 5.86
N PRO A 64 -9.99 8.04 5.13
CA PRO A 64 -9.14 8.25 3.98
C PRO A 64 -7.67 8.26 4.41
N LEU A 65 -6.85 7.45 3.74
CA LEU A 65 -5.41 7.43 3.95
C LEU A 65 -4.75 8.56 3.15
N PRO A 66 -3.64 9.13 3.64
CA PRO A 66 -2.88 10.11 2.87
C PRO A 66 -2.41 9.51 1.54
N LYS A 67 -2.00 10.38 0.62
CA LYS A 67 -1.27 9.93 -0.57
C LYS A 67 0.11 9.44 -0.14
N PHE A 68 0.51 8.29 -0.66
CA PHE A 68 1.77 7.60 -0.38
C PHE A 68 2.20 6.86 -1.65
N ASP A 69 3.50 6.69 -1.82
CA ASP A 69 4.13 6.07 -3.00
C ASP A 69 4.40 4.58 -2.75
N TYR A 70 4.71 4.21 -1.51
CA TYR A 70 4.74 2.82 -1.08
C TYR A 70 4.33 2.68 0.38
N CYS A 71 3.98 1.47 0.78
CA CYS A 71 3.78 1.12 2.16
C CYS A 71 4.61 -0.09 2.56
N VAL A 72 4.92 -0.20 3.84
CA VAL A 72 5.60 -1.35 4.42
C VAL A 72 4.61 -2.08 5.32
N ILE A 73 4.48 -3.39 5.09
CA ILE A 73 3.61 -4.29 5.84
C ILE A 73 4.47 -5.47 6.25
N ASP A 74 4.64 -5.68 7.57
CA ASP A 74 5.47 -6.74 8.14
C ASP A 74 6.91 -6.79 7.55
N GLY A 75 7.48 -5.61 7.26
CA GLY A 75 8.83 -5.48 6.69
C GLY A 75 8.92 -5.64 5.17
N VAL A 76 7.80 -5.89 4.49
CA VAL A 76 7.74 -6.03 3.02
C VAL A 76 7.19 -4.76 2.37
N LYS A 77 7.87 -4.26 1.32
CA LYS A 77 7.48 -3.06 0.57
C LYS A 77 6.37 -3.41 -0.43
N TYR A 78 5.30 -2.63 -0.43
CA TYR A 78 4.17 -2.73 -1.35
C TYR A 78 3.89 -1.39 -2.02
N VAL A 79 3.56 -1.40 -3.31
CA VAL A 79 3.23 -0.21 -4.11
C VAL A 79 1.72 -0.18 -4.37
N PRO A 80 1.04 0.96 -4.18
CA PRO A 80 -0.38 1.09 -4.48
C PRO A 80 -0.63 1.03 -6.00
N LEU A 81 -1.56 0.16 -6.40
CA LEU A 81 -2.00 0.00 -7.79
C LEU A 81 -3.31 0.73 -8.04
N GLU A 82 -4.29 0.54 -7.15
CA GLU A 82 -5.63 1.04 -7.34
C GLU A 82 -6.21 1.54 -6.02
N ARG A 83 -6.90 2.69 -6.07
CA ARG A 83 -7.65 3.23 -4.94
C ARG A 83 -9.13 3.23 -5.29
N GLN A 84 -9.92 2.52 -4.50
CA GLN A 84 -11.36 2.41 -4.67
C GLN A 84 -12.08 2.94 -3.43
N GLN A 85 -13.07 3.81 -3.64
CA GLN A 85 -13.95 4.30 -2.59
C GLN A 85 -15.39 3.89 -2.90
N ILE A 86 -16.02 3.17 -1.96
CA ILE A 86 -17.43 2.77 -2.06
C ILE A 86 -18.12 3.24 -0.78
N GLY A 87 -18.87 4.34 -0.88
CA GLY A 87 -19.48 5.00 0.27
C GLY A 87 -18.43 5.47 1.28
N SER A 88 -18.54 5.02 2.53
CA SER A 88 -17.59 5.32 3.61
C SER A 88 -16.40 4.36 3.68
N ARG A 89 -16.33 3.36 2.79
CA ARG A 89 -15.25 2.37 2.78
C ARG A 89 -14.24 2.71 1.70
N ASN A 90 -12.98 2.75 2.10
CA ASN A 90 -11.84 2.94 1.22
C ASN A 90 -11.08 1.61 1.13
N SER A 91 -10.74 1.22 -0.08
CA SER A 91 -9.91 0.06 -0.37
C SER A 91 -8.74 0.49 -1.24
N ILE A 92 -7.53 0.13 -0.85
CA ILE A 92 -6.33 0.37 -1.67
C ILE A 92 -5.73 -0.99 -1.99
N MET A 93 -5.69 -1.33 -3.27
CA MET A 93 -4.95 -2.48 -3.75
C MET A 93 -3.47 -2.13 -3.82
N VAL A 94 -2.64 -2.97 -3.23
CA VAL A 94 -1.18 -2.83 -3.23
C VAL A 94 -0.54 -4.11 -3.74
N LYS A 95 0.60 -4.02 -4.42
CA LYS A 95 1.38 -5.16 -4.92
C LYS A 95 2.80 -5.11 -4.35
N GLU A 96 3.37 -6.27 -4.06
CA GLU A 96 4.74 -6.38 -3.56
C GLU A 96 5.77 -5.77 -4.52
N ALA A 97 6.63 -4.91 -3.99
CA ALA A 97 7.71 -4.25 -4.72
C ALA A 97 8.91 -5.22 -4.80
N GLY A 98 8.88 -6.14 -5.76
CA GLY A 98 9.93 -7.16 -5.91
C GLY A 98 9.52 -8.42 -6.66
N SER A 99 8.22 -8.66 -6.85
CA SER A 99 7.75 -9.75 -7.71
C SER A 99 8.07 -9.46 -9.18
N LYS A 100 9.12 -10.13 -9.68
CA LYS A 100 9.45 -10.25 -11.10
C LYS A 100 8.36 -10.99 -11.86
#